data_AF-A0A4Q6FJP2-F1
#
_entry.id   AF-A0A4Q6FJP2-F1
#
_cell.length_a   1.000
_cell.length_b   1.000
_cell.length_c   1.000
_cell.angle_alpha   90.00
_cell.angle_beta   90.00
_cell.angle_gamma   90.00
#
_symmetry.space_group_name_H-M   'P 1'
#
loop_
_entity.id
_entity.type
_entity.pdbx_description
1 polymer ?
#
loop_
_entity_poly.entity_id
_entity_poly.type
_entity_poly.pdbx_seq_one_letter_code
_entity_poly.pdbx_strand_id
1 'polypeptide(L)'
;RDPERVYQTVKAAVENTAMPVTAKFRLGWDKSSRNAVEVAQAIEAGGAAWMTLHGRTRADDYGVPVDLDGIREVKASVNIPVFGNGNIFQKSDADHMLAVTKVDGLMISRGALGNPWIFDEIRTGENSISLDDWEETLLQHLDWQMSEYGAEALSAAVCMRKHLLWYAKGWNGVKVFREAVNNAASLQEARAMVLEFTRGLRERGVTHRSSIVQGESDSRFAWDPKYDMDRQLDRGVGDDAMETLQVSEMV
;
A
#
# COMPACT_ATOMS: atom_id res chain seq x y z
N ARG A 1 -10.74 -3.21 -21.30
CA ARG A 1 -10.87 -3.72 -22.68
C ARG A 1 -12.34 -3.83 -23.08
N ASP A 2 -13.17 -4.57 -22.34
CA ASP A 2 -14.59 -4.79 -22.69
C ASP A 2 -15.51 -4.24 -21.59
N PRO A 3 -16.09 -3.04 -21.77
CA PRO A 3 -17.01 -2.43 -20.81
C PRO A 3 -18.30 -3.24 -20.59
N GLU A 4 -18.81 -3.93 -21.61
CA GLU A 4 -20.03 -4.73 -21.48
C GLU A 4 -19.82 -5.89 -20.51
N ARG A 5 -18.68 -6.59 -20.63
CA ARG A 5 -18.29 -7.60 -19.64
C ARG A 5 -18.16 -7.05 -18.23
N VAL A 6 -17.67 -5.81 -18.09
CA VAL A 6 -17.58 -5.15 -16.77
C VAL A 6 -18.98 -4.91 -16.19
N TYR A 7 -19.90 -4.36 -16.98
CA TYR A 7 -21.29 -4.15 -16.56
C TYR A 7 -21.92 -5.46 -16.08
N GLN A 8 -21.86 -6.52 -16.89
CA GLN A 8 -22.46 -7.82 -16.54
C GLN A 8 -21.86 -8.40 -15.26
N THR A 9 -20.55 -8.26 -15.06
CA THR A 9 -19.86 -8.74 -13.86
C THR A 9 -20.28 -7.97 -12.61
N VAL A 10 -20.31 -6.63 -12.69
CA VAL A 10 -20.70 -5.79 -11.56
C VAL A 10 -22.17 -6.01 -11.20
N LYS A 11 -23.05 -6.04 -12.20
CA LYS A 11 -24.48 -6.30 -12.01
C LYS A 11 -24.73 -7.64 -11.34
N ALA A 12 -24.10 -8.71 -11.84
CA ALA A 12 -24.24 -10.03 -11.24
C ALA A 12 -23.76 -10.05 -9.78
N ALA A 13 -22.66 -9.36 -9.45
CA ALA A 13 -22.20 -9.25 -8.08
C ALA A 13 -23.20 -8.50 -7.19
N VAL A 14 -23.72 -7.35 -7.66
CA VAL A 14 -24.70 -6.53 -6.94
C VAL A 14 -26.00 -7.30 -6.66
N GLU A 15 -26.49 -8.06 -7.64
CA GLU A 15 -27.74 -8.83 -7.51
C GLU A 15 -27.64 -10.02 -6.52
N ASN A 16 -26.42 -10.45 -6.16
CA ASN A 16 -26.18 -11.63 -5.33
C ASN A 16 -25.73 -11.31 -3.88
N THR A 17 -25.77 -10.04 -3.47
CA THR A 17 -25.44 -9.67 -2.08
C THR A 17 -26.25 -8.46 -1.61
N ALA A 18 -26.53 -8.41 -0.31
CA ALA A 18 -27.10 -7.22 0.33
C ALA A 18 -26.03 -6.17 0.71
N MET A 19 -24.75 -6.54 0.64
CA MET A 19 -23.63 -5.66 0.98
C MET A 19 -23.28 -4.74 -0.20
N PRO A 20 -22.78 -3.51 0.05
CA PRO A 20 -22.31 -2.64 -1.02
C PRO A 20 -21.20 -3.30 -1.86
N VAL A 21 -21.40 -3.35 -3.19
CA VAL A 21 -20.37 -3.82 -4.13
C VAL A 21 -19.60 -2.61 -4.66
N THR A 22 -18.28 -2.74 -4.80
CA THR A 22 -17.39 -1.66 -5.23
C THR A 22 -16.45 -2.18 -6.30
N ALA A 23 -15.88 -1.28 -7.12
CA ALA A 23 -14.98 -1.69 -8.19
C ALA A 23 -13.65 -0.92 -8.12
N LYS A 24 -12.54 -1.62 -8.37
CA LYS A 24 -11.22 -1.01 -8.54
C LYS A 24 -10.67 -1.32 -9.93
N PHE A 25 -10.25 -0.30 -10.66
CA PHE A 25 -9.76 -0.45 -12.03
C PHE A 25 -8.62 0.52 -12.39
N ARG A 26 -8.21 0.49 -13.65
CA ARG A 26 -7.09 1.24 -14.25
C ARG A 26 -7.59 1.99 -15.49
N LEU A 27 -6.81 2.95 -15.98
CA LEU A 27 -7.19 3.79 -17.15
C LEU A 27 -7.42 3.01 -18.45
N GLY A 28 -7.00 1.75 -18.49
CA GLY A 28 -7.03 0.95 -19.69
C GLY A 28 -6.10 -0.23 -19.60
N TRP A 29 -6.06 -1.04 -20.66
CA TRP A 29 -5.08 -2.12 -20.74
C TRP A 29 -3.68 -1.61 -21.13
N ASP A 30 -3.65 -0.70 -22.09
CA ASP A 30 -2.46 -0.07 -22.66
C ASP A 30 -2.87 1.28 -23.29
N LYS A 31 -1.94 1.96 -23.96
CA LYS A 31 -2.19 3.26 -24.59
C LYS A 31 -3.22 3.22 -25.72
N SER A 32 -3.35 2.10 -26.43
CA SER A 32 -4.35 1.94 -27.51
C SER A 32 -5.72 1.51 -26.98
N SER A 33 -5.81 1.07 -25.72
CA SER A 33 -7.04 0.66 -25.05
C SER A 33 -7.25 1.46 -23.75
N ARG A 34 -7.27 2.78 -23.86
CA ARG A 34 -7.69 3.71 -22.79
C ARG A 34 -9.19 3.94 -22.82
N ASN A 35 -9.94 3.04 -22.16
CA ASN A 35 -11.40 3.03 -22.14
C ASN A 35 -11.96 3.24 -20.73
N ALA A 36 -11.29 4.08 -19.93
CA ALA A 36 -11.60 4.25 -18.50
C ALA A 36 -13.00 4.82 -18.27
N VAL A 37 -13.42 5.79 -19.09
CA VAL A 37 -14.73 6.44 -18.99
C VAL A 37 -15.85 5.45 -19.27
N GLU A 38 -15.73 4.67 -20.34
CA GLU A 38 -16.73 3.65 -20.68
C GLU A 38 -16.80 2.56 -19.60
N VAL A 39 -15.64 2.17 -19.05
CA VAL A 39 -15.58 1.21 -17.94
C VAL A 39 -16.22 1.79 -16.67
N ALA A 40 -15.99 3.06 -16.35
CA ALA A 40 -16.59 3.72 -15.19
C ALA A 40 -18.11 3.78 -15.30
N GLN A 41 -18.63 4.16 -16.47
CA GLN A 41 -20.06 4.19 -16.75
C GLN A 41 -20.68 2.80 -16.68
N ALA A 42 -19.99 1.77 -17.17
CA ALA A 42 -20.43 0.38 -17.03
C ALA A 42 -20.47 -0.09 -15.56
N ILE A 43 -19.49 0.31 -14.74
CA ILE A 43 -19.47 0.04 -13.29
C ILE A 43 -20.66 0.71 -12.61
N GLU A 44 -20.91 1.99 -12.89
CA GLU A 44 -22.04 2.74 -12.33
C GLU A 44 -23.38 2.11 -12.74
N ALA A 45 -23.57 1.83 -14.03
CA ALA A 45 -24.77 1.18 -14.55
C ALA A 45 -25.00 -0.22 -13.95
N GLY A 46 -23.92 -0.92 -13.59
CA GLY A 46 -23.96 -2.20 -12.91
C GLY A 46 -24.43 -2.12 -11.45
N GLY A 47 -24.54 -0.92 -10.87
CA GLY A 47 -25.04 -0.70 -9.52
C GLY A 47 -23.96 -0.70 -8.43
N ALA A 48 -22.68 -0.50 -8.78
CA ALA A 48 -21.64 -0.34 -7.77
C ALA A 48 -21.90 0.87 -6.86
N ALA A 49 -21.61 0.73 -5.58
CA ALA A 49 -21.78 1.79 -4.58
C ALA A 49 -20.72 2.90 -4.70
N TRP A 50 -19.49 2.54 -5.06
CA TRP A 50 -18.41 3.46 -5.42
C TRP A 50 -17.32 2.74 -6.22
N MET A 51 -16.38 3.52 -6.76
CA MET A 51 -15.25 2.99 -7.52
C MET A 51 -13.92 3.61 -7.13
N THR A 52 -12.81 2.91 -7.40
CA THR A 52 -11.45 3.42 -7.25
C THR A 52 -10.69 3.29 -8.56
N LEU A 53 -10.07 4.37 -9.01
CA LEU A 53 -9.30 4.40 -10.25
C LEU A 53 -7.81 4.62 -9.96
N HIS A 54 -6.99 3.67 -10.39
CA HIS A 54 -5.55 3.91 -10.50
C HIS A 54 -5.26 4.64 -11.82
N GLY A 55 -4.65 5.82 -11.76
CA GLY A 55 -4.35 6.67 -12.93
C GLY A 55 -3.21 6.18 -13.82
N ARG A 56 -3.14 4.87 -14.08
CA ARG A 56 -2.24 4.26 -15.06
C ARG A 56 -2.99 3.19 -15.83
N THR A 57 -2.52 2.86 -17.03
CA THR A 57 -2.96 1.65 -17.72
C THR A 57 -2.32 0.41 -17.07
N ARG A 58 -2.77 -0.79 -17.45
CA ARG A 58 -2.16 -2.06 -17.01
C ARG A 58 -0.73 -2.20 -17.54
N ALA A 59 -0.46 -1.82 -18.79
CA ALA A 59 0.86 -1.92 -19.42
C ALA A 59 1.90 -0.93 -18.87
N ASP A 60 1.45 0.20 -18.32
CA ASP A 60 2.33 1.20 -17.68
C ASP A 60 3.02 0.67 -16.42
N ASP A 61 2.46 -0.37 -15.79
CA ASP A 61 2.86 -0.88 -14.48
C ASP A 61 3.04 0.26 -13.45
N TYR A 62 4.28 0.60 -13.11
CA TYR A 62 4.69 1.73 -12.28
C TYR A 62 5.71 2.66 -12.99
N GLY A 63 6.00 2.43 -14.27
CA GLY A 63 7.11 3.05 -15.00
C GLY A 63 6.86 4.48 -15.49
N VAL A 64 5.65 5.00 -15.33
CA VAL A 64 5.29 6.38 -15.72
C VAL A 64 4.57 7.10 -14.59
N PRO A 65 4.52 8.44 -14.58
CA PRO A 65 3.71 9.18 -13.61
C PRO A 65 2.22 8.81 -13.69
N VAL A 66 1.51 9.03 -12.59
CA VAL A 66 0.05 8.88 -12.57
C VAL A 66 -0.58 9.99 -13.38
N ASP A 67 -1.50 9.61 -14.27
CA ASP A 67 -2.27 10.50 -15.12
C ASP A 67 -3.50 10.99 -14.35
N LEU A 68 -3.40 12.23 -13.86
CA LEU A 68 -4.44 12.92 -13.11
C LEU A 68 -5.59 13.38 -14.01
N ASP A 69 -5.32 13.70 -15.28
CA ASP A 69 -6.36 14.11 -16.22
C ASP A 69 -7.29 12.95 -16.52
N GLY A 70 -6.76 11.74 -16.73
CA GLY A 70 -7.58 10.53 -16.89
C GLY A 70 -8.44 10.24 -15.66
N ILE A 71 -7.94 10.50 -14.44
CA ILE A 71 -8.75 10.37 -13.22
C ILE A 71 -9.86 11.43 -13.17
N ARG A 72 -9.53 12.69 -13.49
CA ARG A 72 -10.46 13.82 -13.54
C ARG A 72 -11.60 13.57 -14.55
N GLU A 73 -11.26 13.05 -15.73
CA GLU A 73 -12.23 12.69 -16.78
C GLU A 73 -13.22 11.65 -16.28
N VAL A 74 -12.74 10.58 -15.62
CA VAL A 74 -13.61 9.56 -15.03
C VAL A 74 -14.48 10.13 -13.90
N LYS A 75 -13.92 10.95 -13.00
CA LYS A 75 -14.70 11.57 -11.93
C LYS A 75 -15.82 12.45 -12.49
N ALA A 76 -15.60 13.12 -13.61
CA ALA A 76 -16.60 13.96 -14.27
C ALA A 76 -17.67 13.16 -15.05
N SER A 77 -17.44 11.88 -15.33
CA SER A 77 -18.31 11.08 -16.20
C SER A 77 -19.36 10.23 -15.48
N VAL A 78 -19.31 10.17 -14.14
CA VAL A 78 -20.19 9.33 -13.29
C VAL A 78 -20.68 10.11 -12.07
N ASN A 79 -21.77 9.65 -11.45
CA ASN A 79 -22.40 10.31 -10.30
C ASN A 79 -22.07 9.62 -8.97
N ILE A 80 -21.69 8.34 -8.98
CA ILE A 80 -21.26 7.64 -7.75
C ILE A 80 -19.87 8.11 -7.28
N PRO A 81 -19.50 7.91 -5.99
CA PRO A 81 -18.20 8.29 -5.50
C PRO A 81 -17.04 7.60 -6.23
N VAL A 82 -16.00 8.36 -6.53
CA VAL A 82 -14.76 7.93 -7.19
C VAL A 82 -13.58 8.26 -6.29
N PHE A 83 -12.76 7.26 -6.00
CA PHE A 83 -11.54 7.39 -5.22
C PHE A 83 -10.31 7.39 -6.16
N GLY A 84 -9.45 8.39 -6.03
CA GLY A 84 -8.19 8.47 -6.76
C GLY A 84 -7.12 7.56 -6.16
N ASN A 85 -6.33 6.88 -7.00
CA ASN A 85 -5.24 6.01 -6.55
C ASN A 85 -3.98 6.20 -7.40
N GLY A 86 -2.84 6.26 -6.72
CA GLY A 86 -1.51 6.21 -7.32
C GLY A 86 -0.60 7.35 -6.88
N ASN A 87 0.66 7.02 -6.62
CA ASN A 87 1.74 7.95 -6.24
C ASN A 87 1.38 8.95 -5.12
N ILE A 88 0.70 8.48 -4.08
CA ILE A 88 0.47 9.25 -2.84
C ILE A 88 1.43 8.71 -1.77
N PHE A 89 2.43 9.51 -1.40
CA PHE A 89 3.48 9.15 -0.43
C PHE A 89 3.60 10.13 0.74
N GLN A 90 2.94 11.28 0.65
CA GLN A 90 2.91 12.35 1.65
C GLN A 90 1.63 13.18 1.48
N LYS A 91 1.35 14.05 2.45
CA LYS A 91 0.17 14.92 2.41
C LYS A 91 0.07 15.78 1.14
N SER A 92 1.17 16.36 0.67
CA SER A 92 1.15 17.23 -0.53
C SER A 92 0.71 16.47 -1.80
N ASP A 93 1.03 15.18 -1.92
CA ASP A 93 0.55 14.35 -3.04
C ASP A 93 -0.97 14.14 -2.96
N ALA A 94 -1.48 13.89 -1.75
CA ALA A 94 -2.91 13.71 -1.49
C ALA A 94 -3.70 14.99 -1.81
N ASP A 95 -3.22 16.13 -1.29
CA ASP A 95 -3.81 17.44 -1.53
C ASP A 95 -3.81 17.78 -3.03
N HIS A 96 -2.70 17.48 -3.73
CA HIS A 96 -2.60 17.68 -5.18
C HIS A 96 -3.58 16.81 -5.97
N MET A 97 -3.70 15.52 -5.63
CA MET A 97 -4.65 14.62 -6.29
C MET A 97 -6.09 15.10 -6.11
N LEU A 98 -6.49 15.46 -4.89
CA LEU A 98 -7.84 16.00 -4.62
C LEU A 98 -8.09 17.31 -5.37
N ALA A 99 -7.11 18.22 -5.35
CA ALA A 99 -7.22 19.53 -5.99
C ALA A 99 -7.41 19.44 -7.51
N VAL A 100 -6.64 18.59 -8.18
CA VAL A 100 -6.66 18.44 -9.65
C VAL A 100 -7.85 17.62 -10.11
N THR A 101 -8.09 16.46 -9.49
CA THR A 101 -9.01 15.46 -10.03
C THR A 101 -10.44 15.58 -9.53
N LYS A 102 -10.65 16.30 -8.41
CA LYS A 102 -11.95 16.45 -7.74
C LYS A 102 -12.60 15.13 -7.31
N VAL A 103 -11.80 14.07 -7.15
CA VAL A 103 -12.24 12.79 -6.58
C VAL A 103 -12.76 12.94 -5.16
N ASP A 104 -13.67 12.06 -4.75
CA ASP A 104 -14.36 12.14 -3.45
C ASP A 104 -13.52 11.59 -2.30
N GLY A 105 -12.44 10.88 -2.63
CA GLY A 105 -11.49 10.34 -1.67
C GLY A 105 -10.26 9.75 -2.34
N LEU A 106 -9.39 9.19 -1.51
CA LEU A 106 -8.11 8.64 -1.95
C LEU A 106 -7.97 7.20 -1.48
N MET A 107 -7.32 6.37 -2.31
CA MET A 107 -6.79 5.09 -1.89
C MET A 107 -5.27 5.15 -1.91
N ILE A 108 -4.67 4.88 -0.75
CA ILE A 108 -3.22 4.89 -0.54
C ILE A 108 -2.77 3.44 -0.47
N SER A 109 -1.64 3.13 -1.12
CA SER A 109 -1.10 1.77 -1.15
C SER A 109 0.37 1.77 -0.74
N ARG A 110 1.28 1.98 -1.70
CA ARG A 110 2.74 1.93 -1.43
C ARG A 110 3.18 2.96 -0.39
N GLY A 111 2.58 4.15 -0.37
CA GLY A 111 2.89 5.17 0.65
C GLY A 111 2.59 4.77 2.09
N ALA A 112 1.75 3.75 2.33
CA ALA A 112 1.45 3.24 3.66
C ALA A 112 2.37 2.09 4.12
N LEU A 113 3.17 1.51 3.20
CA LEU A 113 4.04 0.38 3.52
C LEU A 113 5.20 0.83 4.41
N GLY A 114 5.23 0.34 5.66
CA GLY A 114 6.17 0.81 6.69
C GLY A 114 5.93 2.27 7.13
N ASN A 115 4.79 2.83 6.76
CA ASN A 115 4.37 4.18 7.12
C ASN A 115 2.84 4.26 7.33
N PRO A 116 2.25 3.48 8.26
CA PRO A 116 0.82 3.57 8.56
C PRO A 116 0.39 4.98 9.00
N TRP A 117 1.30 5.80 9.52
CA TRP A 117 1.02 7.17 9.96
C TRP A 117 0.67 8.14 8.82
N ILE A 118 0.88 7.77 7.54
CA ILE A 118 0.48 8.61 6.39
C ILE A 118 -1.02 8.98 6.42
N PHE A 119 -1.86 8.11 6.97
CA PHE A 119 -3.29 8.39 7.09
C PHE A 119 -3.56 9.52 8.08
N ASP A 120 -2.82 9.57 9.18
CA ASP A 120 -2.92 10.66 10.14
C ASP A 120 -2.27 11.93 9.60
N GLU A 121 -1.11 11.82 8.96
CA GLU A 121 -0.42 12.92 8.27
C GLU A 121 -1.36 13.65 7.29
N ILE A 122 -2.11 12.92 6.48
CA ILE A 122 -3.05 13.52 5.52
C ILE A 122 -4.18 14.28 6.23
N ARG A 123 -4.65 13.74 7.36
CA ARG A 123 -5.75 14.28 8.15
C ARG A 123 -5.35 15.51 8.98
N THR A 124 -4.18 15.48 9.61
CA THR A 124 -3.74 16.48 10.60
C THR A 124 -2.67 17.42 10.05
N GLY A 125 -1.89 16.98 9.07
CA GLY A 125 -0.68 17.64 8.60
C GLY A 125 0.57 17.34 9.43
N GLU A 126 0.47 16.50 10.47
CA GLU A 126 1.60 16.15 11.33
C GLU A 126 2.27 14.85 10.86
N ASN A 127 3.60 14.90 10.65
CA ASN A 127 4.39 13.74 10.22
C ASN A 127 5.55 13.43 11.20
N SER A 128 5.43 13.87 12.44
CA SER A 128 6.48 13.72 13.45
C SER A 128 6.28 12.42 14.21
N ILE A 129 6.92 11.34 13.75
CA ILE A 129 6.77 10.03 14.37
C ILE A 129 7.82 9.87 15.46
N SER A 130 7.38 9.78 16.72
CA SER A 130 8.29 9.51 17.84
C SER A 130 8.81 8.07 17.77
N LEU A 131 9.96 7.83 18.41
CA LEU A 131 10.52 6.49 18.53
C LEU A 131 9.58 5.55 19.30
N ASP A 132 8.86 6.07 20.29
CA ASP A 132 7.93 5.28 21.10
C ASP A 132 6.68 4.91 20.28
N ASP A 133 6.09 5.84 19.53
CA ASP A 133 4.96 5.54 18.63
C ASP A 133 5.35 4.53 17.54
N TRP A 134 6.57 4.65 17.02
CA TRP A 134 7.11 3.70 16.04
C TRP A 134 7.30 2.31 16.62
N GLU A 135 7.88 2.21 17.82
CA GLU A 135 8.08 0.95 18.53
C GLU A 135 6.74 0.29 18.84
N GLU A 136 5.81 1.03 19.44
CA GLU A 136 4.48 0.54 19.79
C GLU A 136 3.74 -0.02 18.57
N THR A 137 3.69 0.76 17.47
CA THR A 137 3.02 0.33 16.23
C THR A 137 3.65 -0.93 15.65
N LEU A 138 4.99 -1.01 15.63
CA LEU A 138 5.69 -2.16 15.05
C LEU A 138 5.53 -3.42 15.91
N LEU A 139 5.59 -3.28 17.23
CA LEU A 139 5.34 -4.39 18.16
C LEU A 139 3.89 -4.87 18.07
N GLN A 140 2.93 -3.96 17.97
CA GLN A 140 1.52 -4.32 17.78
C GLN A 140 1.30 -5.10 16.48
N HIS A 141 1.96 -4.70 15.39
CA HIS A 141 1.90 -5.43 14.12
C HIS A 141 2.56 -6.81 14.23
N LEU A 142 3.68 -6.94 14.95
CA LEU A 142 4.28 -8.24 15.24
C LEU A 142 3.35 -9.14 16.06
N ASP A 143 2.67 -8.58 17.07
CA ASP A 143 1.75 -9.35 17.92
C ASP A 143 0.56 -9.90 17.09
N TRP A 144 0.02 -9.12 16.13
CA TRP A 144 -0.99 -9.62 15.19
C TRP A 144 -0.45 -10.70 14.25
N GLN A 145 0.79 -10.57 13.77
CA GLN A 145 1.41 -11.61 12.93
C GLN A 145 1.62 -12.91 13.73
N MET A 146 2.01 -12.79 15.01
CA MET A 146 2.16 -13.94 15.90
C MET A 146 0.83 -14.62 16.20
N SER A 147 -0.26 -13.86 16.38
CA SER A 147 -1.58 -14.44 16.65
C SER A 147 -2.14 -15.21 15.46
N GLU A 148 -1.87 -14.73 14.23
CA GLU A 148 -2.40 -15.34 13.01
C GLU A 148 -1.53 -16.50 12.48
N TYR A 149 -0.20 -16.33 12.48
CA TYR A 149 0.72 -17.26 11.80
C TYR A 149 1.61 -18.06 12.73
N GLY A 150 1.50 -17.82 14.04
CA GLY A 150 2.34 -18.44 15.05
C GLY A 150 3.67 -17.72 15.25
N ALA A 151 4.05 -17.67 16.51
CA ALA A 151 5.29 -17.14 17.05
C ALA A 151 6.56 -17.69 16.38
N GLU A 152 6.73 -19.01 16.48
CA GLU A 152 8.01 -19.68 16.20
C GLU A 152 8.16 -20.16 14.75
N ALA A 153 7.14 -19.93 13.91
CA ALA A 153 7.15 -20.41 12.53
C ALA A 153 8.11 -19.59 11.65
N LEU A 154 9.09 -20.26 11.03
CA LEU A 154 10.00 -19.62 10.08
C LEU A 154 9.25 -18.95 8.91
N SER A 155 8.17 -19.57 8.42
CA SER A 155 7.34 -18.99 7.35
C SER A 155 6.72 -17.65 7.75
N ALA A 156 6.26 -17.53 9.00
CA ALA A 156 5.73 -16.28 9.54
C ALA A 156 6.81 -15.19 9.61
N ALA A 157 8.00 -15.54 10.10
CA ALA A 157 9.14 -14.64 10.12
C ALA A 157 9.52 -14.15 8.71
N VAL A 158 9.61 -15.07 7.74
CA VAL A 158 9.92 -14.75 6.33
C VAL A 158 8.90 -13.77 5.73
N CYS A 159 7.61 -13.99 5.97
CA CYS A 159 6.54 -13.07 5.52
C CYS A 159 6.71 -11.66 6.12
N MET A 160 7.13 -11.57 7.38
CA MET A 160 7.27 -10.31 8.12
C MET A 160 8.51 -9.49 7.73
N ARG A 161 9.57 -10.12 7.20
CA ARG A 161 10.84 -9.45 6.85
C ARG A 161 10.65 -8.20 6.00
N LYS A 162 9.84 -8.28 4.93
CA LYS A 162 9.59 -7.12 4.04
C LYS A 162 8.97 -5.94 4.78
N HIS A 163 8.06 -6.21 5.73
CA HIS A 163 7.43 -5.17 6.53
C HIS A 163 8.45 -4.51 7.45
N LEU A 164 9.27 -5.29 8.15
CA LEU A 164 10.36 -4.78 9.01
C LEU A 164 11.34 -3.90 8.23
N LEU A 165 11.69 -4.30 7.00
CA LEU A 165 12.55 -3.51 6.12
C LEU A 165 11.91 -2.18 5.70
N TRP A 166 10.60 -2.14 5.45
CA TRP A 166 9.89 -0.90 5.16
C TRP A 166 9.85 0.02 6.39
N TYR A 167 9.57 -0.53 7.58
CA TYR A 167 9.57 0.23 8.84
C TYR A 167 10.93 0.81 9.19
N ALA A 168 12.03 0.15 8.80
CA ALA A 168 13.39 0.60 9.07
C ALA A 168 13.72 1.96 8.45
N LYS A 169 13.07 2.36 7.35
CA LYS A 169 13.43 3.60 6.65
C LYS A 169 13.24 4.83 7.55
N GLY A 170 14.15 5.81 7.47
CA GLY A 170 14.06 7.07 8.23
C GLY A 170 14.76 7.02 9.59
N TRP A 171 15.41 5.92 9.93
CA TRP A 171 16.20 5.79 11.16
C TRP A 171 17.71 5.74 10.88
N ASN A 172 18.51 6.18 11.85
CA ASN A 172 19.96 6.07 11.79
C ASN A 172 20.42 4.67 12.18
N GLY A 173 21.49 4.16 11.55
CA GLY A 173 22.03 2.83 11.87
C GLY A 173 21.23 1.64 11.31
N VAL A 174 20.33 1.89 10.34
CA VAL A 174 19.40 0.88 9.79
C VAL A 174 20.09 -0.29 9.09
N LYS A 175 21.34 -0.14 8.65
CA LYS A 175 22.05 -1.24 7.97
C LYS A 175 22.13 -2.49 8.84
N VAL A 176 22.53 -2.32 10.10
CA VAL A 176 22.67 -3.44 11.07
C VAL A 176 21.30 -4.04 11.38
N PHE A 177 20.29 -3.19 11.61
CA PHE A 177 18.92 -3.65 11.85
C PHE A 177 18.36 -4.45 10.67
N ARG A 178 18.52 -3.94 9.43
CA ARG A 178 18.07 -4.61 8.21
C ARG A 178 18.72 -5.97 8.02
N GLU A 179 20.02 -6.08 8.30
CA GLU A 179 20.75 -7.35 8.23
C GLU A 179 20.25 -8.35 9.29
N ALA A 180 20.02 -7.90 10.52
CA ALA A 180 19.49 -8.73 11.60
C ALA A 180 18.09 -9.27 11.25
N VAL A 181 17.13 -8.39 10.93
CA VAL A 181 15.74 -8.80 10.68
C VAL A 181 15.60 -9.67 9.43
N ASN A 182 16.46 -9.50 8.42
CA ASN A 182 16.48 -10.38 7.25
C ASN A 182 16.87 -11.82 7.55
N ASN A 183 17.55 -12.05 8.68
CA ASN A 183 17.97 -13.38 9.12
C ASN A 183 17.12 -13.93 10.28
N ALA A 184 16.12 -13.17 10.77
CA ALA A 184 15.26 -13.62 11.87
C ALA A 184 14.58 -14.96 11.54
N ALA A 185 14.73 -15.94 12.43
CA ALA A 185 14.21 -17.29 12.29
C ALA A 185 12.79 -17.45 12.86
N SER A 186 12.35 -16.53 13.74
CA SER A 186 10.99 -16.47 14.28
C SER A 186 10.52 -15.02 14.47
N LEU A 187 9.21 -14.83 14.69
CA LEU A 187 8.67 -13.51 15.02
C LEU A 187 9.15 -13.04 16.40
N GLN A 188 9.41 -13.96 17.35
CA GLN A 188 9.96 -13.67 18.67
C GLN A 188 11.35 -13.08 18.56
N GLU A 189 12.18 -13.68 17.70
CA GLU A 189 13.50 -13.16 17.41
C GLU A 189 13.42 -11.78 16.75
N ALA A 190 12.54 -11.61 15.76
CA ALA A 190 12.30 -10.30 15.14
C ALA A 190 11.86 -9.24 16.16
N ARG A 191 10.99 -9.59 17.11
CA ARG A 191 10.54 -8.72 18.20
C ARG A 191 11.71 -8.30 19.09
N ALA A 192 12.57 -9.24 19.47
CA ALA A 192 13.77 -8.95 20.24
C ALA A 192 14.74 -8.02 19.48
N MET A 193 14.92 -8.22 18.18
CA MET A 193 15.73 -7.35 17.31
C MET A 193 15.18 -5.93 17.22
N VAL A 194 13.84 -5.76 17.18
CA VAL A 194 13.20 -4.44 17.22
C VAL A 194 13.50 -3.73 18.54
N LEU A 195 13.29 -4.40 19.68
CA LEU A 195 13.56 -3.83 21.00
C LEU A 195 15.05 -3.47 21.20
N GLU A 196 15.96 -4.29 20.68
CA GLU A 196 17.39 -4.00 20.70
C GLU A 196 17.71 -2.74 19.88
N PHE A 197 17.14 -2.63 18.68
CA PHE A 197 17.36 -1.50 17.78
C PHE A 197 16.87 -0.18 18.39
N THR A 198 15.66 -0.16 18.94
CA THR A 198 15.08 1.02 19.57
C THR A 198 15.82 1.41 20.84
N ARG A 199 16.26 0.44 21.67
CA ARG A 199 17.14 0.72 22.82
C ARG A 199 18.42 1.43 22.38
N GLY A 200 19.10 0.93 21.34
CA GLY A 200 20.29 1.57 20.81
C GLY A 200 20.02 2.98 20.25
N LEU A 201 18.85 3.22 19.67
CA LEU A 201 18.44 4.57 19.24
C LEU A 201 18.24 5.51 20.44
N ARG A 202 17.58 5.05 21.51
CA ARG A 202 17.39 5.83 22.76
C ARG A 202 18.73 6.20 23.41
N GLU A 203 19.67 5.27 23.48
CA GLU A 203 21.02 5.51 24.02
C GLU A 203 21.81 6.58 23.23
N ARG A 204 21.53 6.70 21.93
CA ARG A 204 22.10 7.74 21.06
C ARG A 204 21.33 9.06 21.09
N GLY A 205 20.27 9.16 21.91
CA GLY A 205 19.43 10.36 21.99
C GLY A 205 18.52 10.59 20.77
N VAL A 206 18.29 9.57 19.95
CA VAL A 206 17.37 9.67 18.80
C VAL A 206 15.94 9.52 19.31
N THR A 207 15.10 10.51 19.07
CA THR A 207 13.72 10.56 19.59
C THR A 207 12.65 10.50 18.50
N HIS A 208 12.99 10.81 17.25
CA HIS A 208 12.03 10.93 16.15
C HIS A 208 12.58 10.34 14.85
N ARG A 209 11.66 9.85 14.02
CA ARG A 209 11.94 9.36 12.67
C ARG A 209 12.28 10.54 11.77
N SER A 210 13.31 10.40 10.94
CA SER A 210 13.57 11.36 9.86
C SER A 210 12.53 11.23 8.75
N SER A 211 12.24 12.34 8.05
CA SER A 211 11.35 12.31 6.88
C SER A 211 11.83 11.25 5.87
N ILE A 212 10.89 10.41 5.44
CA ILE A 212 11.15 9.35 4.45
C ILE A 212 10.92 9.80 3.01
N VAL A 213 10.43 11.03 2.81
CA VAL A 213 10.24 11.67 1.50
C VAL A 213 11.27 12.80 1.38
N GLN A 214 12.21 12.67 0.42
CA GLN A 214 13.28 13.67 0.23
C GLN A 214 12.85 14.76 -0.76
N GLY A 215 12.56 15.95 -0.25
CA GLY A 215 12.68 17.26 -0.93
C GLY A 215 11.74 17.57 -2.11
N GLU A 216 11.50 18.86 -2.34
CA GLU A 216 10.70 19.44 -3.44
C GLU A 216 11.26 19.20 -4.86
N SER A 217 12.34 18.41 -5.02
CA SER A 217 12.91 18.11 -6.33
C SER A 217 12.20 16.93 -6.98
N ASP A 218 11.17 17.24 -7.78
CA ASP A 218 10.67 16.57 -9.01
C ASP A 218 10.83 15.05 -9.18
N SER A 219 10.94 14.30 -8.09
CA SER A 219 11.07 12.86 -8.08
C SER A 219 9.86 12.34 -7.35
N ARG A 220 8.73 12.37 -8.07
CA ARG A 220 7.56 11.50 -7.82
C ARG A 220 7.91 9.99 -7.85
N PHE A 221 9.20 9.68 -7.97
CA PHE A 221 9.90 8.39 -8.00
C PHE A 221 11.03 8.28 -6.95
N ALA A 222 11.27 9.28 -6.09
CA ALA A 222 12.43 9.29 -5.16
C ALA A 222 12.41 8.09 -4.21
N TRP A 223 11.21 7.63 -3.87
CA TRP A 223 11.05 6.46 -3.05
C TRP A 223 9.77 5.71 -3.33
N ASP A 224 9.93 4.42 -3.54
CA ASP A 224 8.85 3.44 -3.54
C ASP A 224 9.34 2.26 -2.68
N PRO A 225 8.67 1.95 -1.56
CA PRO A 225 9.03 0.81 -0.72
C PRO A 225 9.00 -0.52 -1.48
N LYS A 226 8.29 -0.60 -2.62
CA LYS A 226 8.34 -1.76 -3.50
C LYS A 226 9.72 -1.96 -4.14
N TYR A 227 10.46 -0.89 -4.44
CA TYR A 227 11.79 -0.97 -5.09
C TYR A 227 12.95 -1.11 -4.09
N ASP A 228 12.72 -0.88 -2.79
CA ASP A 228 13.71 -1.16 -1.74
C ASP A 228 13.96 -2.66 -1.53
N MET A 229 13.12 -3.50 -2.13
CA MET A 229 13.32 -4.93 -2.28
C MET A 229 13.79 -5.19 -3.70
N ASP A 230 15.00 -5.74 -3.86
CA ASP A 230 15.47 -6.21 -5.16
C ASP A 230 14.41 -7.16 -5.75
N ARG A 231 14.05 -7.00 -7.03
CA ARG A 231 13.02 -7.82 -7.70
C ARG A 231 13.36 -9.32 -7.66
N GLN A 232 14.60 -9.67 -7.32
CA GLN A 232 15.02 -11.06 -7.07
C GLN A 232 14.45 -11.65 -5.76
N LEU A 233 14.11 -10.82 -4.78
CA LEU A 233 13.63 -11.22 -3.45
C LEU A 233 12.14 -10.94 -3.22
N ASP A 234 11.56 -9.95 -3.91
CA ASP A 234 10.10 -9.71 -3.92
C ASP A 234 9.40 -10.68 -4.90
N ARG A 235 9.01 -11.87 -4.43
CA ARG A 235 8.07 -12.76 -5.15
C ARG A 235 6.63 -12.26 -5.12
N GLY A 236 6.41 -10.98 -4.83
CA GLY A 236 5.09 -10.42 -4.67
C GLY A 236 4.32 -11.04 -3.51
N VAL A 237 3.14 -10.49 -3.26
CA VAL A 237 2.09 -11.12 -2.44
C VAL A 237 1.22 -12.04 -3.31
N GLY A 238 1.71 -12.42 -4.50
CA GLY A 238 1.00 -13.25 -5.46
C GLY A 238 1.43 -14.70 -5.27
N ASP A 239 0.50 -15.49 -4.75
CA ASP A 239 0.24 -16.92 -4.96
C ASP A 239 1.35 -17.95 -4.67
N ASP A 240 2.62 -17.67 -4.94
CA ASP A 240 3.70 -18.69 -4.93
C ASP A 240 4.17 -19.10 -3.52
N ALA A 241 3.96 -18.26 -2.50
CA ALA A 241 4.40 -18.54 -1.13
C ALA A 241 3.35 -19.32 -0.31
N MET A 242 2.09 -19.34 -0.74
CA MET A 242 1.02 -20.06 -0.04
C MET A 242 0.83 -21.48 -0.61
N GLU A 243 1.19 -21.74 -1.87
CA GLU A 243 1.11 -23.09 -2.45
C GLU A 243 2.11 -24.10 -1.87
N THR A 244 3.16 -23.63 -1.19
CA THR A 244 4.18 -24.50 -0.57
C THR A 244 4.00 -24.68 0.94
N LEU A 245 2.99 -24.06 1.54
CA LEU A 245 2.65 -24.25 2.94
C LEU A 245 1.49 -25.24 3.01
N GLN A 246 1.82 -26.52 3.24
CA GLN A 246 0.83 -27.51 3.64
C GLN A 246 0.14 -27.00 4.92
N VAL A 247 -1.08 -26.48 4.75
CA VAL A 247 -2.02 -26.33 5.85
C VAL A 247 -2.34 -27.76 6.27
N SER A 248 -1.75 -28.22 7.37
CA SER A 248 -2.12 -29.51 7.95
C SER A 248 -3.61 -29.46 8.29
N GLU A 249 -4.38 -30.36 7.70
CA GLU A 249 -5.81 -30.54 7.99
C GLU A 249 -6.01 -30.66 9.50
N MET A 250 -6.65 -29.65 10.11
CA MET A 250 -7.28 -29.80 11.41
C MET A 250 -8.72 -30.25 11.17
N VAL A 251 -8.96 -31.52 11.50
CA VAL A 251 -10.29 -32.10 11.77
C VAL A 251 -10.81 -31.54 13.10
#